data_AF-A0A3D1R7V1-F1
#
_entry.id   AF-A0A3D1R7V1-F1
#
_cell.length_a   1.000
_cell.length_b   1.000
_cell.length_c   1.000
_cell.angle_alpha   90.00
_cell.angle_beta   90.00
_cell.angle_gamma   90.00
#
_symmetry.space_group_name_H-M   'P 1'
#
loop_
_entity.id
_entity.type
_entity.pdbx_description
1 polymer ?
#
loop_
_entity_poly.entity_id
_entity_poly.type
_entity_poly.pdbx_seq_one_letter_code
_entity_poly.pdbx_strand_id
1 'polypeptide(L)'
;MPTPSGSSPHRWRFFRAGGLDQVRLETGADLAHLDQLDPKLWVALACPVKGLDFDEQTLALIDTDNDGRVRAPELLAALGFCRDALKSLDPLVAGSDTLRLDALDEAKPAGKAALASARRVLESIDKADSATIGLAQVVDTRALSTNTRFNGDSIVTAKTAATPELEKLIGEIVAALGGEEDRSGAPGVSQAKLDAFFAELNELEAWSKKAEESAAELLPLGDKTAAAAAAFAAVQAKVDDYFTRCRLAAFDPRAQAPLNRAEAEYAAIADKTLSCAADEVASFPLARVEPGRPLPLVEEVNPGWSARMAALTADAVAPLLGEGQRALTEGQWEELRGKLA
;
A
#
# COMPACT_ATOMS: atom_id res chain seq x y z
N MET A 1 -67.16 33.42 12.16
CA MET A 1 -65.93 34.09 12.62
C MET A 1 -65.24 33.17 13.60
N PRO A 2 -64.02 32.69 13.34
CA PRO A 2 -63.27 31.94 14.33
C PRO A 2 -62.71 32.91 15.38
N THR A 3 -62.96 32.59 16.64
CA THR A 3 -62.37 33.24 17.82
C THR A 3 -60.86 33.05 17.84
N PRO A 4 -60.03 34.11 17.98
CA PRO A 4 -58.61 33.94 18.20
C PRO A 4 -58.38 33.28 19.57
N SER A 5 -57.66 32.17 19.57
CA SER A 5 -57.11 31.53 20.77
C SER A 5 -56.13 32.49 21.42
N GLY A 6 -56.50 33.09 22.55
CA GLY A 6 -55.63 33.97 23.31
C GLY A 6 -54.50 33.20 23.99
N SER A 7 -53.28 33.31 23.47
CA SER A 7 -52.09 33.10 24.31
C SER A 7 -52.02 34.27 25.27
N SER A 8 -52.00 34.00 26.58
CA SER A 8 -51.77 35.07 27.57
C SER A 8 -50.41 35.72 27.32
N PRO A 9 -50.28 37.06 27.39
CA PRO A 9 -49.01 37.74 27.17
C PRO A 9 -47.96 37.26 28.18
N HIS A 10 -46.70 37.10 27.74
CA HIS A 10 -45.61 36.68 28.62
C HIS A 10 -45.45 37.65 29.79
N ARG A 11 -45.35 37.11 31.01
CA ARG A 11 -45.28 37.93 32.22
C ARG A 11 -43.84 38.24 32.58
N TRP A 12 -43.37 39.41 32.14
CA TRP A 12 -42.04 39.90 32.47
C TRP A 12 -41.85 40.15 33.97
N ARG A 13 -40.72 39.69 34.49
CA ARG A 13 -40.26 40.00 35.85
C ARG A 13 -39.17 41.05 35.77
N PHE A 14 -39.16 41.96 36.72
CA PHE A 14 -38.22 43.08 36.75
C PHE A 14 -37.41 43.09 38.03
N PHE A 15 -36.23 43.70 37.96
CA PHE A 15 -35.43 44.07 39.11
C PHE A 15 -34.90 45.48 38.95
N ARG A 16 -34.62 46.13 40.07
CA ARG A 16 -34.08 47.48 40.06
C ARG A 16 -32.56 47.42 40.20
N ALA A 17 -31.86 47.99 39.24
CA ALA A 17 -30.40 48.14 39.24
C ALA A 17 -30.02 49.52 38.70
N GLY A 18 -29.13 50.24 39.40
CA GLY A 18 -28.66 51.56 38.96
C GLY A 18 -29.76 52.62 38.80
N GLY A 19 -30.88 52.50 39.51
CA GLY A 19 -32.03 53.41 39.41
C GLY A 19 -32.97 53.14 38.23
N LEU A 20 -32.73 52.09 37.44
CA LEU A 20 -33.55 51.65 36.32
C LEU A 20 -34.20 50.29 36.61
N ASP A 21 -35.37 50.06 36.03
CA ASP A 21 -36.02 48.75 36.06
C ASP A 21 -35.55 47.92 34.87
N GLN A 22 -34.89 46.80 35.14
CA GLN A 22 -34.34 45.87 34.15
C GLN A 22 -35.13 44.56 34.15
N VAL A 23 -35.25 43.94 32.98
CA VAL A 23 -35.91 42.64 32.83
C VAL A 23 -35.04 41.52 33.41
N ARG A 24 -35.67 40.59 34.15
CA ARG A 24 -35.03 39.34 34.59
C ARG A 24 -35.18 38.28 33.50
N LEU A 25 -34.06 37.79 32.98
CA LEU A 25 -34.00 36.68 32.03
C LEU A 25 -33.45 35.46 32.78
N GLU A 26 -34.34 34.64 33.35
CA GLU A 26 -33.94 33.50 34.20
C GLU A 26 -34.50 32.15 33.71
N THR A 27 -35.30 32.15 32.64
CA THR A 27 -35.94 30.94 32.10
C THR A 27 -35.85 30.90 30.59
N GLY A 28 -35.92 29.71 29.99
CA GLY A 28 -36.01 29.59 28.53
C GLY A 28 -37.25 30.28 27.96
N ALA A 29 -38.35 30.35 28.73
CA ALA A 29 -39.54 31.11 28.36
C ALA A 29 -39.28 32.61 28.25
N ASP A 30 -38.44 33.18 29.12
CA ASP A 30 -38.05 34.60 29.05
C ASP A 30 -37.27 34.90 27.75
N LEU A 31 -36.36 33.99 27.36
CA LEU A 31 -35.64 34.11 26.09
C LEU A 31 -36.55 33.89 24.87
N ALA A 32 -37.51 32.95 24.98
CA ALA A 32 -38.39 32.58 23.88
C ALA A 32 -39.32 33.72 23.47
N HIS A 33 -39.69 34.60 24.40
CA HIS A 33 -40.56 35.76 24.16
C HIS A 33 -39.79 37.09 24.06
N LEU A 34 -38.45 37.07 23.99
CA LEU A 34 -37.63 38.28 24.00
C LEU A 34 -37.93 39.24 22.83
N ASP A 35 -38.44 38.71 21.72
CA ASP A 35 -38.92 39.47 20.56
C ASP A 35 -40.16 40.33 20.86
N GLN A 36 -40.87 40.05 21.96
CA GLN A 36 -42.04 40.78 22.43
C GLN A 36 -41.70 41.86 23.47
N LEU A 37 -40.44 41.90 23.92
CA LEU A 37 -39.98 42.89 24.90
C LEU A 37 -39.94 44.28 24.26
N ASP A 38 -40.45 45.31 24.95
CA ASP A 38 -40.36 46.69 24.49
C ASP A 38 -38.87 47.07 24.28
N PRO A 39 -38.47 47.51 23.06
CA PRO A 39 -37.10 47.94 22.78
C PRO A 39 -36.54 48.99 23.75
N LYS A 40 -37.40 49.79 24.39
CA LYS A 40 -36.99 50.79 25.41
C LYS A 40 -36.38 50.16 26.68
N LEU A 41 -36.62 48.88 26.92
CA LEU A 41 -36.08 48.14 28.06
C LEU A 41 -34.69 47.54 27.77
N TRP A 42 -34.16 47.70 26.56
CA TRP A 42 -32.81 47.27 26.20
C TRP A 42 -31.78 48.31 26.65
N VAL A 43 -30.85 47.89 27.50
CA VAL A 43 -29.84 48.78 28.10
C VAL A 43 -28.74 49.16 27.11
N ALA A 44 -28.45 48.32 26.13
CA ALA A 44 -27.39 48.53 25.15
C ALA A 44 -27.93 48.43 23.72
N LEU A 45 -27.47 49.33 22.85
CA LEU A 45 -27.77 49.32 21.41
C LEU A 45 -26.90 48.33 20.64
N ALA A 46 -25.74 47.97 21.18
CA ALA A 46 -24.78 47.04 20.60
C ALA A 46 -23.85 46.48 21.69
N CYS A 47 -23.40 45.24 21.52
CA CYS A 47 -22.52 44.52 22.43
C CYS A 47 -21.25 44.06 21.68
N PRO A 48 -20.03 44.37 22.13
CA PRO A 48 -18.81 43.97 21.42
C PRO A 48 -18.63 42.45 21.42
N VAL A 49 -18.08 41.87 20.35
CA VAL A 49 -17.79 40.42 20.29
C VAL A 49 -16.54 39.99 21.07
N LYS A 50 -15.79 40.94 21.65
CA LYS A 50 -14.53 40.71 22.39
C LYS A 50 -14.52 41.38 23.75
N GLY A 51 -13.73 40.83 24.67
CA GLY A 51 -13.48 41.44 25.98
C GLY A 51 -14.68 41.36 26.94
N LEU A 52 -15.61 40.43 26.68
CA LEU A 52 -16.70 40.07 27.58
C LEU A 52 -16.36 38.75 28.28
N ASP A 53 -16.98 38.52 29.43
CA ASP A 53 -16.95 37.21 30.10
C ASP A 53 -17.95 36.25 29.42
N PHE A 54 -17.69 35.98 28.13
CA PHE A 54 -18.50 35.13 27.26
C PHE A 54 -17.63 34.58 26.12
N ASP A 55 -18.02 33.43 25.55
CA ASP A 55 -17.27 32.81 24.45
C ASP A 55 -17.28 33.68 23.18
N GLU A 56 -16.09 34.14 22.76
CA GLU A 56 -15.93 35.04 21.61
C GLU A 56 -16.37 34.39 20.29
N GLN A 57 -16.19 33.06 20.15
CA GLN A 57 -16.60 32.34 18.94
C GLN A 57 -18.12 32.34 18.79
N THR A 58 -18.85 32.11 19.88
CA THR A 58 -20.31 32.19 19.89
C THR A 58 -20.80 33.60 19.57
N LEU A 59 -20.16 34.65 20.13
CA LEU A 59 -20.51 36.04 19.78
C LEU A 59 -20.25 36.35 18.31
N ALA A 60 -19.16 35.85 17.73
CA ALA A 60 -18.85 36.00 16.32
C ALA A 60 -19.85 35.27 15.40
N LEU A 61 -20.45 34.16 15.86
CA LEU A 61 -21.53 33.49 15.12
C LEU A 61 -22.85 34.28 15.13
N ILE A 62 -23.07 35.12 16.15
CA ILE A 62 -24.26 35.97 16.25
C ILE A 62 -24.07 37.26 15.44
N ASP A 63 -22.85 37.78 15.35
CA ASP A 63 -22.47 38.95 14.53
C ASP A 63 -22.52 38.59 13.03
N THR A 64 -23.71 38.74 12.44
CA THR A 64 -23.99 38.27 11.08
C THR A 64 -23.38 39.15 9.99
N ASP A 65 -23.17 40.44 10.28
CA ASP A 65 -22.52 41.38 9.36
C ASP A 65 -21.00 41.51 9.56
N ASN A 66 -20.48 40.86 10.61
CA ASN A 66 -19.06 40.84 10.98
C ASN A 66 -18.49 42.24 11.30
N ASP A 67 -19.29 43.17 11.85
CA ASP A 67 -18.85 44.51 12.26
C ASP A 67 -18.15 44.54 13.65
N GLY A 68 -18.11 43.38 14.32
CA GLY A 68 -17.56 43.19 15.65
C GLY A 68 -18.54 43.55 16.78
N ARG A 69 -19.83 43.73 16.49
CA ARG A 69 -20.84 44.12 17.46
C ARG A 69 -22.17 43.41 17.22
N VAL A 70 -22.63 42.70 18.24
CA VAL A 70 -23.97 42.09 18.27
C VAL A 70 -25.03 43.13 18.61
N ARG A 71 -26.08 43.21 17.78
CA ARG A 71 -27.26 44.06 18.01
C ARG A 71 -28.50 43.24 18.34
N ALA A 72 -29.54 43.90 18.87
CA ALA A 72 -30.78 43.24 19.26
C ALA A 72 -31.41 42.36 18.14
N PRO A 73 -31.50 42.80 16.86
CA PRO A 73 -32.04 41.96 15.80
C PRO A 73 -31.27 40.65 15.57
N GLU A 74 -29.94 40.68 15.71
CA GLU A 74 -29.08 39.51 15.52
C GLU A 74 -29.20 38.53 16.67
N LEU A 75 -29.26 39.04 17.90
CA LEU A 75 -29.55 38.21 19.08
C LEU A 75 -30.94 37.56 18.97
N LEU A 76 -31.94 38.31 18.53
CA LEU A 76 -33.30 37.77 18.31
C LEU A 76 -33.33 36.72 17.19
N ALA A 77 -32.53 36.90 16.14
CA ALA A 77 -32.37 35.92 15.07
C ALA A 77 -31.70 34.63 15.58
N ALA A 78 -30.64 34.75 16.39
CA ALA A 78 -29.97 33.61 17.03
C ALA A 78 -30.94 32.84 17.95
N LEU A 79 -31.74 33.55 18.75
CA LEU A 79 -32.78 32.92 19.56
C LEU A 79 -33.88 32.28 18.70
N GLY A 80 -34.21 32.86 17.54
CA GLY A 80 -35.09 32.26 16.53
C GLY A 80 -34.57 30.93 16.03
N PHE A 81 -33.30 30.88 15.64
CA PHE A 81 -32.62 29.64 15.26
C PHE A 81 -32.67 28.59 16.39
N CYS A 82 -32.39 28.98 17.64
CA CYS A 82 -32.48 28.08 18.78
C CYS A 82 -33.92 27.58 19.02
N ARG A 83 -34.95 28.40 18.81
CA ARG A 83 -36.37 27.99 18.91
C ARG A 83 -36.77 27.01 17.81
N ASP A 84 -36.16 27.10 16.63
CA ASP A 84 -36.41 26.16 15.55
C ASP A 84 -35.68 24.82 15.75
N ALA A 85 -34.59 24.82 16.52
CA ALA A 85 -33.80 23.64 16.81
C ALA A 85 -34.20 22.91 18.12
N LEU A 86 -34.62 23.64 19.15
CA LEU A 86 -34.85 23.11 20.50
C LEU A 86 -36.35 23.05 20.87
N LYS A 87 -36.70 22.12 21.76
CA LYS A 87 -38.04 22.01 22.36
C LYS A 87 -38.35 23.16 23.33
N SER A 88 -37.32 23.63 24.04
CA SER A 88 -37.35 24.84 24.87
C SER A 88 -35.95 25.48 24.90
N LEU A 89 -35.87 26.75 25.29
CA LEU A 89 -34.60 27.47 25.44
C LEU A 89 -33.98 27.30 26.84
N ASP A 90 -34.53 26.43 27.69
CA ASP A 90 -33.99 26.18 29.04
C ASP A 90 -32.52 25.72 29.03
N PRO A 91 -32.05 24.92 28.05
CA PRO A 91 -30.63 24.56 27.97
C PRO A 91 -29.69 25.77 27.86
N LEU A 92 -30.13 26.88 27.25
CA LEU A 92 -29.30 28.10 27.12
C LEU A 92 -29.12 28.81 28.46
N VAL A 93 -30.11 28.72 29.36
CA VAL A 93 -30.04 29.34 30.69
C VAL A 93 -29.27 28.46 31.68
N ALA A 94 -29.27 27.15 31.47
CA ALA A 94 -28.54 26.21 32.32
C ALA A 94 -27.01 26.42 32.31
N GLY A 95 -26.45 27.08 31.29
CA GLY A 95 -25.03 27.41 31.21
C GLY A 95 -24.11 26.18 31.14
N SER A 96 -24.61 25.06 30.63
CA SER A 96 -23.81 23.84 30.45
C SER A 96 -23.04 23.87 29.13
N ASP A 97 -21.86 23.26 29.13
CA ASP A 97 -21.09 22.91 27.95
C ASP A 97 -21.61 21.65 27.22
N THR A 98 -22.72 21.07 27.69
CA THR A 98 -23.37 19.90 27.08
C THR A 98 -24.84 20.15 26.76
N LEU A 99 -25.30 19.55 25.66
CA LEU A 99 -26.68 19.53 25.23
C LEU A 99 -27.20 18.09 25.23
N ARG A 100 -28.35 17.85 25.86
CA ARG A 100 -29.04 16.57 25.74
C ARG A 100 -29.67 16.42 24.36
N LEU A 101 -29.52 15.25 23.74
CA LEU A 101 -30.09 14.98 22.42
C LEU A 101 -31.63 15.08 22.42
N ASP A 102 -32.27 14.75 23.54
CA ASP A 102 -33.72 14.87 23.71
C ASP A 102 -34.24 16.31 23.84
N ALA A 103 -33.35 17.30 23.99
CA ALA A 103 -33.71 18.72 23.98
C ALA A 103 -33.95 19.26 22.55
N LEU A 104 -33.45 18.56 21.53
CA LEU A 104 -33.64 18.91 20.12
C LEU A 104 -35.06 18.53 19.66
N ASP A 105 -35.69 19.40 18.88
CA ASP A 105 -37.06 19.22 18.40
C ASP A 105 -37.08 18.56 17.01
N GLU A 106 -37.16 17.23 16.99
CA GLU A 106 -37.23 16.44 15.76
C GLU A 106 -38.48 16.73 14.90
N ALA A 107 -39.52 17.36 15.47
CA ALA A 107 -40.70 17.76 14.71
C ALA A 107 -40.41 18.95 13.76
N LYS A 108 -39.32 19.69 14.01
CA LYS A 108 -38.91 20.84 13.20
C LYS A 108 -37.71 20.49 12.31
N PRO A 109 -37.62 21.04 11.09
CA PRO A 109 -36.50 20.78 10.19
C PRO A 109 -35.11 21.08 10.80
N ALA A 110 -34.98 22.21 11.50
CA ALA A 110 -33.72 22.60 12.12
C ALA A 110 -33.33 21.65 13.28
N GLY A 111 -34.27 21.27 14.15
CA GLY A 111 -34.02 20.33 15.24
C GLY A 111 -33.69 18.91 14.74
N LYS A 112 -34.39 18.43 13.71
CA LYS A 112 -34.06 17.18 13.03
C LYS A 112 -32.65 17.18 12.42
N ALA A 113 -32.27 18.26 11.75
CA ALA A 113 -30.94 18.41 11.16
C ALA A 113 -29.85 18.47 12.25
N ALA A 114 -30.06 19.25 13.31
CA ALA A 114 -29.15 19.35 14.44
C ALA A 114 -28.96 18.00 15.15
N LEU A 115 -30.03 17.22 15.34
CA LEU A 115 -29.94 15.90 15.96
C LEU A 115 -29.17 14.92 15.07
N ALA A 116 -29.42 14.91 13.76
CA ALA A 116 -28.68 14.08 12.82
C ALA A 116 -27.18 14.40 12.85
N SER A 117 -26.82 15.68 12.87
CA SER A 117 -25.43 16.14 13.00
C SER A 117 -24.82 15.72 14.33
N ALA A 118 -25.53 15.89 15.44
CA ALA A 118 -25.05 15.50 16.76
C ALA A 118 -24.79 13.98 16.86
N ARG A 119 -25.69 13.16 16.32
CA ARG A 119 -25.51 11.69 16.25
C ARG A 119 -24.29 11.31 15.41
N ARG A 120 -24.11 11.95 14.25
CA ARG A 120 -22.94 11.71 13.39
C ARG A 120 -21.63 12.08 14.07
N VAL A 121 -21.60 13.19 14.81
CA VAL A 121 -20.45 13.58 15.63
C VAL A 121 -20.13 12.49 16.65
N LEU A 122 -21.14 12.03 17.40
CA LEU A 122 -20.98 10.99 18.42
C LEU A 122 -20.54 9.65 17.84
N GLU A 123 -21.07 9.25 16.67
CA GLU A 123 -20.64 8.06 15.94
C GLU A 123 -19.17 8.12 15.54
N SER A 124 -18.68 9.27 15.05
CA SER A 124 -17.29 9.42 14.61
C SER A 124 -16.26 9.32 15.74
N ILE A 125 -16.68 9.55 16.98
CA ILE A 125 -15.82 9.48 18.18
C ILE A 125 -16.14 8.27 19.08
N ASP A 126 -16.76 7.23 18.51
CA ASP A 126 -17.10 5.97 19.19
C ASP A 126 -17.99 6.14 20.44
N LYS A 127 -18.90 7.12 20.40
CA LYS A 127 -19.86 7.45 21.48
C LYS A 127 -21.31 7.47 21.02
N ALA A 128 -21.67 6.61 20.06
CA ALA A 128 -23.00 6.55 19.45
C ALA A 128 -24.16 6.41 20.46
N ASP A 129 -23.91 5.74 21.60
CA ASP A 129 -24.91 5.53 22.67
C ASP A 129 -25.06 6.72 23.64
N SER A 130 -24.31 7.81 23.45
CA SER A 130 -24.37 8.97 24.33
C SER A 130 -25.69 9.72 24.18
N ALA A 131 -26.33 10.05 25.32
CA ALA A 131 -27.54 10.87 25.37
C ALA A 131 -27.26 12.38 25.32
N THR A 132 -25.98 12.78 25.37
CA THR A 132 -25.52 14.17 25.42
C THR A 132 -24.38 14.42 24.44
N ILE A 133 -24.32 15.61 23.86
CA ILE A 133 -23.21 16.11 23.05
C ILE A 133 -22.58 17.33 23.73
N GLY A 134 -21.26 17.39 23.80
CA GLY A 134 -20.50 18.48 24.41
C GLY A 134 -19.91 19.44 23.37
N LEU A 135 -19.68 20.70 23.75
CA LEU A 135 -19.07 21.70 22.87
C LEU A 135 -17.70 21.25 22.35
N ALA A 136 -16.85 20.69 23.21
CA ALA A 136 -15.54 20.17 22.82
C ALA A 136 -15.61 19.11 21.70
N GLN A 137 -16.67 18.31 21.67
CA GLN A 137 -16.87 17.27 20.64
C GLN A 137 -17.27 17.85 19.29
N VAL A 138 -17.98 18.98 19.30
CA VAL A 138 -18.41 19.68 18.08
C VAL A 138 -17.25 20.50 17.50
N VAL A 139 -16.42 21.09 18.36
CA VAL A 139 -15.29 21.93 17.94
C VAL A 139 -14.10 21.10 17.43
N ASP A 140 -13.92 19.86 17.90
CA ASP A 140 -12.86 18.96 17.44
C ASP A 140 -13.15 18.34 16.05
N THR A 141 -13.13 19.19 15.03
CA THR A 141 -13.29 18.83 13.61
C THR A 141 -12.25 17.82 13.10
N ARG A 142 -11.10 17.69 13.79
CA ARG A 142 -10.06 16.72 13.44
C ARG A 142 -10.51 15.30 13.80
N ALA A 143 -11.01 15.08 15.01
CA ALA A 143 -11.55 13.78 15.44
C ALA A 143 -12.73 13.31 14.57
N LEU A 144 -13.58 14.24 14.10
CA LEU A 144 -14.71 13.93 13.20
C LEU A 144 -14.26 13.37 11.84
N SER A 145 -13.07 13.76 11.39
CA SER A 145 -12.57 13.46 10.04
C SER A 145 -11.68 12.21 10.02
N THR A 146 -10.91 11.96 11.08
CA THR A 146 -9.93 10.85 11.13
C THR A 146 -10.58 9.46 11.12
N ASN A 147 -11.80 9.33 11.64
CA ASN A 147 -12.51 8.04 11.73
C ASN A 147 -13.52 7.81 10.59
N THR A 148 -13.66 8.77 9.67
CA THR A 148 -14.55 8.62 8.52
C THR A 148 -13.90 7.72 7.47
N ARG A 149 -14.60 6.68 7.01
CA ARG A 149 -14.13 5.72 5.98
C ARG A 149 -13.51 6.40 4.75
N PHE A 150 -14.09 7.52 4.31
CA PHE A 150 -13.51 8.39 3.27
C PHE A 150 -13.32 9.78 3.86
N ASN A 151 -12.14 10.05 4.39
CA ASN A 151 -11.78 11.29 5.08
C ASN A 151 -11.35 12.44 4.14
N GLY A 152 -11.27 12.16 2.83
CA GLY A 152 -10.97 13.14 1.77
C GLY A 152 -9.50 13.55 1.67
N ASP A 153 -8.54 12.76 2.16
CA ASP A 153 -7.11 13.04 2.05
C ASP A 153 -6.42 12.41 0.83
N SER A 154 -7.19 11.72 -0.02
CA SER A 154 -6.72 11.00 -1.21
C SER A 154 -5.82 9.78 -0.93
N ILE A 155 -5.80 9.30 0.31
CA ILE A 155 -5.13 8.05 0.71
C ILE A 155 -6.18 6.96 0.93
N VAL A 156 -6.00 5.83 0.25
CA VAL A 156 -6.90 4.67 0.36
C VAL A 156 -6.21 3.62 1.23
N THR A 157 -6.77 3.36 2.41
CA THR A 157 -6.23 2.35 3.35
C THR A 157 -6.98 1.03 3.25
N ALA A 158 -6.40 -0.05 3.77
CA ALA A 158 -7.05 -1.36 3.86
C ALA A 158 -8.47 -1.29 4.49
N LYS A 159 -8.64 -0.44 5.52
CA LYS A 159 -9.94 -0.23 6.19
C LYS A 159 -11.01 0.40 5.31
N THR A 160 -10.62 1.06 4.23
CA THR A 160 -11.56 1.67 3.28
C THR A 160 -12.12 0.65 2.29
N ALA A 161 -11.50 -0.54 2.17
CA ALA A 161 -11.88 -1.58 1.24
C ALA A 161 -13.32 -2.08 1.49
N ALA A 162 -14.04 -2.36 0.41
CA ALA A 162 -15.39 -2.91 0.48
C ALA A 162 -15.40 -4.44 0.56
N THR A 163 -14.31 -5.08 0.16
CA THR A 163 -14.18 -6.54 0.09
C THR A 163 -12.80 -6.99 0.57
N PRO A 164 -12.66 -8.24 1.06
CA PRO A 164 -11.38 -8.80 1.48
C PRO A 164 -10.33 -8.83 0.37
N GLU A 165 -10.76 -8.98 -0.89
CA GLU A 165 -9.85 -9.00 -2.05
C GLU A 165 -9.23 -7.63 -2.28
N LEU A 166 -10.02 -6.56 -2.16
CA LEU A 166 -9.52 -5.20 -2.30
C LEU A 166 -8.64 -4.81 -1.11
N GLU A 167 -8.98 -5.27 0.09
CA GLU A 167 -8.15 -5.10 1.29
C GLU A 167 -6.76 -5.73 1.09
N LYS A 168 -6.73 -6.98 0.57
CA LYS A 168 -5.51 -7.70 0.25
C LYS A 168 -4.68 -6.98 -0.83
N LEU A 169 -5.32 -6.52 -1.91
CA LEU A 169 -4.65 -5.78 -2.98
C LEU A 169 -3.99 -4.49 -2.45
N ILE A 170 -4.71 -3.71 -1.64
CA ILE A 170 -4.13 -2.50 -1.03
C ILE A 170 -2.92 -2.87 -0.16
N GLY A 171 -3.01 -3.95 0.63
CA GLY A 171 -1.89 -4.44 1.43
C GLY A 171 -0.68 -4.86 0.60
N GLU A 172 -0.88 -5.53 -0.53
CA GLU A 172 0.18 -5.95 -1.46
C GLU A 172 0.87 -4.74 -2.10
N ILE A 173 0.12 -3.71 -2.48
CA ILE A 173 0.67 -2.47 -3.04
C ILE A 173 1.50 -1.73 -1.98
N VAL A 174 0.99 -1.62 -0.74
CA VAL A 174 1.72 -1.03 0.39
C VAL A 174 3.00 -1.80 0.68
N ALA A 175 2.98 -3.14 0.59
CA ALA A 175 4.17 -3.96 0.81
C ALA A 175 5.21 -3.78 -0.31
N ALA A 176 4.78 -3.62 -1.56
CA ALA A 176 5.66 -3.47 -2.71
C ALA A 176 6.28 -2.07 -2.83
N LEU A 177 5.48 -1.01 -2.66
CA LEU A 177 5.88 0.39 -2.93
C LEU A 177 5.94 1.28 -1.67
N GLY A 178 5.73 0.68 -0.49
CA GLY A 178 5.55 1.39 0.77
C GLY A 178 4.18 2.04 0.91
N GLY A 179 3.78 2.37 2.14
CA GLY A 179 2.55 3.12 2.43
C GLY A 179 2.77 4.63 2.51
N GLU A 180 1.69 5.38 2.36
CA GLU A 180 1.60 6.80 2.76
C GLU A 180 0.67 6.91 3.98
N GLU A 181 0.94 7.87 4.84
CA GLU A 181 0.17 8.06 6.07
C GLU A 181 -1.18 8.74 5.77
N ASP A 182 -2.27 8.01 5.99
CA ASP A 182 -3.64 8.54 6.00
C ASP A 182 -3.87 9.41 7.26
N ARG A 183 -4.87 10.31 7.25
CA ARG A 183 -5.23 11.13 8.42
C ARG A 183 -5.57 10.32 9.67
N SER A 184 -5.98 9.06 9.52
CA SER A 184 -6.18 8.12 10.63
C SER A 184 -4.87 7.56 11.22
N GLY A 185 -3.72 7.84 10.60
CA GLY A 185 -2.41 7.29 10.92
C GLY A 185 -2.16 5.89 10.32
N ALA A 186 -3.14 5.31 9.63
CA ALA A 186 -2.97 4.03 8.96
C ALA A 186 -2.20 4.18 7.63
N PRO A 187 -1.38 3.18 7.24
CA PRO A 187 -0.75 3.20 5.93
C PRO A 187 -1.79 2.93 4.83
N GLY A 188 -1.68 3.67 3.74
CA GLY A 188 -2.50 3.49 2.55
C GLY A 188 -1.74 3.81 1.26
N VAL A 189 -2.50 3.90 0.17
CA VAL A 189 -1.99 4.14 -1.18
C VAL A 189 -2.63 5.38 -1.79
N SER A 190 -1.82 6.21 -2.44
CA SER A 190 -2.28 7.33 -3.26
C SER A 190 -2.58 6.88 -4.69
N GLN A 191 -3.23 7.75 -5.47
CA GLN A 191 -3.40 7.53 -6.91
C GLN A 191 -2.07 7.32 -7.63
N ALA A 192 -1.04 8.10 -7.28
CA ALA A 192 0.27 7.99 -7.91
C ALA A 192 0.93 6.61 -7.67
N LYS A 193 0.78 6.05 -6.46
CA LYS A 193 1.26 4.69 -6.16
C LYS A 193 0.47 3.61 -6.87
N LEU A 194 -0.85 3.78 -7.00
CA LEU A 194 -1.68 2.87 -7.79
C LEU A 194 -1.22 2.85 -9.26
N ASP A 195 -1.02 4.03 -9.85
CA ASP A 195 -0.57 4.14 -11.24
C ASP A 195 0.81 3.52 -11.44
N ALA A 196 1.75 3.78 -10.52
CA ALA A 196 3.09 3.19 -10.55
C ALA A 196 3.06 1.66 -10.44
N PHE A 197 2.27 1.12 -9.50
CA PHE A 197 2.15 -0.33 -9.30
C PHE A 197 1.64 -1.04 -10.56
N PHE A 198 0.58 -0.52 -11.18
CA PHE A 198 0.04 -1.14 -12.39
C PHE A 198 0.95 -0.94 -13.61
N ALA A 199 1.70 0.16 -13.70
CA ALA A 199 2.72 0.33 -14.72
C ALA A 199 3.83 -0.72 -14.59
N GLU A 200 4.39 -0.89 -13.39
CA GLU A 200 5.45 -1.87 -13.11
C GLU A 200 4.96 -3.32 -13.29
N LEU A 201 3.72 -3.63 -12.90
CA LEU A 201 3.11 -4.93 -13.16
C LEU A 201 3.00 -5.25 -14.65
N ASN A 202 2.59 -4.27 -15.46
CA ASN A 202 2.50 -4.45 -16.91
C ASN A 202 3.88 -4.66 -17.54
N GLU A 203 4.91 -3.96 -17.06
CA GLU A 203 6.29 -4.18 -17.50
C GLU A 203 6.79 -5.57 -17.15
N LEU A 204 6.50 -6.05 -15.93
CA LEU A 204 6.84 -7.39 -15.49
C LEU A 204 6.13 -8.47 -16.32
N GLU A 205 4.83 -8.30 -16.57
CA GLU A 205 4.05 -9.20 -17.43
C GLU A 205 4.61 -9.23 -18.86
N ALA A 206 4.93 -8.06 -19.42
CA ALA A 206 5.52 -7.95 -20.76
C ALA A 206 6.90 -8.62 -20.85
N TRP A 207 7.73 -8.48 -19.81
CA TRP A 207 9.00 -9.18 -19.72
C TRP A 207 8.82 -10.70 -19.62
N SER A 208 7.89 -11.17 -18.79
CA SER A 208 7.57 -12.60 -18.67
C SER A 208 7.07 -13.19 -20.00
N LYS A 209 6.19 -12.48 -20.71
CA LYS A 209 5.70 -12.92 -22.03
C LYS A 209 6.80 -13.04 -23.06
N LYS A 210 7.77 -12.11 -23.07
CA LYS A 210 8.95 -12.25 -23.95
C LYS A 210 9.75 -13.50 -23.65
N ALA A 211 9.90 -13.87 -22.37
CA ALA A 211 10.56 -15.11 -22.00
C ALA A 211 9.78 -16.36 -22.46
N GLU A 212 8.45 -16.32 -22.42
CA GLU A 212 7.59 -17.38 -22.95
C GLU A 212 7.64 -17.49 -24.49
N GLU A 213 7.61 -16.35 -25.19
CA GLU A 213 7.68 -16.29 -26.66
C GLU A 213 9.03 -16.77 -27.19
N SER A 214 10.12 -16.39 -26.50
CA SER A 214 11.48 -16.86 -26.79
C SER A 214 11.84 -18.14 -26.03
N ALA A 215 10.88 -18.86 -25.44
CA ALA A 215 11.16 -20.03 -24.60
C ALA A 215 11.90 -21.13 -25.38
N ALA A 216 11.60 -21.32 -26.67
CA ALA A 216 12.32 -22.30 -27.48
C ALA A 216 13.80 -21.94 -27.73
N GLU A 217 14.13 -20.64 -27.70
CA GLU A 217 15.51 -20.14 -27.87
C GLU A 217 16.25 -20.04 -26.53
N LEU A 218 15.58 -19.57 -25.48
CA LEU A 218 16.14 -19.39 -24.13
C LEU A 218 16.18 -20.69 -23.32
N LEU A 219 15.23 -21.59 -23.58
CA LEU A 219 15.07 -22.89 -22.91
C LEU A 219 14.90 -23.98 -23.98
N PRO A 220 15.93 -24.30 -24.77
CA PRO A 220 15.84 -25.28 -25.85
C PRO A 220 15.37 -26.67 -25.39
N LEU A 221 15.46 -26.98 -24.09
CA LEU A 221 14.98 -28.21 -23.47
C LEU A 221 13.92 -27.97 -22.38
N GLY A 222 13.28 -26.79 -22.34
CA GLY A 222 12.34 -26.39 -21.29
C GLY A 222 13.00 -26.45 -19.91
N ASP A 223 12.32 -27.08 -18.95
CA ASP A 223 12.80 -27.29 -17.57
C ASP A 223 14.15 -28.01 -17.48
N LYS A 224 14.53 -28.80 -18.51
CA LYS A 224 15.81 -29.54 -18.54
C LYS A 224 16.99 -28.69 -18.99
N THR A 225 16.76 -27.48 -19.50
CA THR A 225 17.82 -26.60 -20.02
C THR A 225 18.87 -26.31 -18.94
N ALA A 226 18.45 -26.07 -17.69
CA ALA A 226 19.37 -25.80 -16.59
C ALA A 226 20.32 -26.98 -16.30
N ALA A 227 19.80 -28.22 -16.35
CA ALA A 227 20.61 -29.43 -16.17
C ALA A 227 21.61 -29.61 -17.33
N ALA A 228 21.16 -29.39 -18.56
CA ALA A 228 22.01 -29.45 -19.75
C ALA A 228 23.15 -28.41 -19.72
N ALA A 229 22.83 -27.17 -19.35
CA ALA A 229 23.81 -26.09 -19.21
C ALA A 229 24.83 -26.39 -18.10
N ALA A 230 24.38 -26.93 -16.95
CA ALA A 230 25.27 -27.34 -15.87
C ALA A 230 26.21 -28.48 -16.30
N ALA A 231 25.69 -29.49 -17.02
CA ALA A 231 26.48 -30.59 -17.53
C ALA A 231 27.51 -30.11 -18.58
N PHE A 232 27.12 -29.17 -19.45
CA PHE A 232 28.01 -28.51 -20.41
C PHE A 232 29.14 -27.75 -19.70
N ALA A 233 28.79 -26.84 -18.77
CA ALA A 233 29.75 -26.04 -18.03
C ALA A 233 30.75 -26.89 -17.23
N ALA A 234 30.30 -28.01 -16.66
CA ALA A 234 31.13 -28.91 -15.86
C ALA A 234 32.28 -29.56 -16.65
N VAL A 235 32.17 -29.69 -17.97
CA VAL A 235 33.19 -30.32 -18.83
C VAL A 235 33.83 -29.33 -19.81
N GLN A 236 33.29 -28.13 -19.94
CA GLN A 236 33.61 -27.18 -20.99
C GLN A 236 35.11 -26.96 -21.16
N ALA A 237 35.80 -26.56 -20.07
CA ALA A 237 37.22 -26.28 -20.11
C ALA A 237 38.06 -27.48 -20.57
N LYS A 238 37.64 -28.70 -20.22
CA LYS A 238 38.38 -29.92 -20.54
C LYS A 238 38.12 -30.39 -21.98
N VAL A 239 36.90 -30.22 -22.47
CA VAL A 239 36.55 -30.49 -23.88
C VAL A 239 37.26 -29.49 -24.81
N ASP A 240 37.27 -28.21 -24.44
CA ASP A 240 38.01 -27.15 -25.14
C ASP A 240 39.53 -27.46 -25.20
N ASP A 241 40.12 -27.91 -24.08
CA ASP A 241 41.52 -28.37 -24.02
C ASP A 241 41.76 -29.57 -24.95
N TYR A 242 40.86 -30.57 -24.97
CA TYR A 242 40.99 -31.73 -25.85
C TYR A 242 41.02 -31.34 -27.33
N PHE A 243 40.05 -30.56 -27.80
CA PHE A 243 40.02 -30.14 -29.22
C PHE A 243 41.22 -29.24 -29.56
N THR A 244 41.66 -28.39 -28.64
CA THR A 244 42.89 -27.60 -28.80
C THR A 244 44.10 -28.50 -29.00
N ARG A 245 44.25 -29.57 -28.21
CA ARG A 245 45.34 -30.55 -28.36
C ARG A 245 45.26 -31.30 -29.69
N CYS A 246 44.07 -31.70 -30.12
CA CYS A 246 43.87 -32.35 -31.42
C CYS A 246 44.26 -31.42 -32.58
N ARG A 247 43.96 -30.12 -32.48
CA ARG A 247 44.40 -29.10 -33.45
C ARG A 247 45.90 -28.90 -33.46
N LEU A 248 46.55 -28.87 -32.30
CA LEU A 248 48.02 -28.79 -32.20
C LEU A 248 48.70 -30.03 -32.80
N ALA A 249 48.17 -31.22 -32.53
CA ALA A 249 48.67 -32.46 -33.13
C ALA A 249 48.51 -32.49 -34.66
N ALA A 250 47.41 -31.92 -35.19
CA ALA A 250 47.21 -31.75 -36.63
C ALA A 250 48.15 -30.71 -37.25
N PHE A 251 48.50 -29.67 -36.50
CA PHE A 251 49.37 -28.59 -36.96
C PHE A 251 50.84 -29.01 -37.03
N ASP A 252 51.37 -29.67 -36.01
CA ASP A 252 52.73 -30.23 -35.98
C ASP A 252 52.68 -31.66 -35.43
N PRO A 253 52.96 -32.70 -36.25
CA PRO A 253 52.95 -34.09 -35.80
C PRO A 253 53.86 -34.38 -34.60
N ARG A 254 54.92 -33.57 -34.40
CA ARG A 254 55.82 -33.71 -33.24
C ARG A 254 55.13 -33.36 -31.92
N ALA A 255 54.05 -32.58 -31.95
CA ALA A 255 53.27 -32.25 -30.76
C ALA A 255 52.37 -33.41 -30.30
N GLN A 256 52.05 -34.38 -31.15
CA GLN A 256 51.09 -35.44 -30.80
C GLN A 256 51.55 -36.30 -29.63
N ALA A 257 52.81 -36.75 -29.62
CA ALA A 257 53.31 -37.62 -28.55
C ALA A 257 53.38 -36.91 -27.19
N PRO A 258 53.93 -35.68 -27.05
CA PRO A 258 53.92 -34.93 -25.78
C PRO A 258 52.54 -34.49 -25.28
N LEU A 259 51.57 -34.31 -26.18
CA LEU A 259 50.18 -33.96 -25.80
C LEU A 259 49.38 -35.18 -25.33
N ASN A 260 49.89 -36.37 -25.59
CA ASN A 260 49.51 -37.59 -24.90
C ASN A 260 50.46 -37.82 -23.71
N ARG A 261 50.02 -38.57 -22.69
CA ARG A 261 50.84 -38.81 -21.50
C ARG A 261 52.00 -39.75 -21.81
N ALA A 262 53.19 -39.43 -21.30
CA ALA A 262 54.36 -40.29 -21.42
C ALA A 262 54.25 -41.49 -20.46
N GLU A 263 54.90 -42.61 -20.82
CA GLU A 263 54.92 -43.83 -20.00
C GLU A 263 55.41 -43.58 -18.56
N ALA A 264 56.41 -42.69 -18.40
CA ALA A 264 56.94 -42.31 -17.09
C ALA A 264 55.89 -41.69 -16.15
N GLU A 265 54.87 -41.03 -16.69
CA GLU A 265 53.81 -40.41 -15.90
C GLU A 265 52.77 -41.44 -15.42
N TYR A 266 52.56 -42.51 -16.20
CA TYR A 266 51.79 -43.67 -15.75
C TYR A 266 52.55 -44.44 -14.66
N ALA A 267 53.86 -44.64 -14.83
CA ALA A 267 54.70 -45.26 -13.81
C ALA A 267 54.67 -44.51 -12.48
N ALA A 268 54.63 -43.16 -12.51
CA ALA A 268 54.58 -42.32 -11.31
C ALA A 268 53.29 -42.46 -10.47
N ILE A 269 52.21 -43.00 -11.05
CA ILE A 269 50.95 -43.24 -10.34
C ILE A 269 50.65 -44.74 -10.16
N ALA A 270 51.44 -45.63 -10.75
CA ALA A 270 51.19 -47.08 -10.77
C ALA A 270 51.21 -47.73 -9.39
N ASP A 271 52.07 -47.25 -8.49
CA ASP A 271 52.17 -47.77 -7.11
C ASP A 271 51.12 -47.19 -6.15
N LYS A 272 50.27 -46.26 -6.63
CA LYS A 272 49.17 -45.68 -5.85
C LYS A 272 47.89 -46.48 -6.02
N THR A 273 46.99 -46.43 -5.05
CA THR A 273 45.61 -46.89 -5.24
C THR A 273 44.90 -45.96 -6.22
N LEU A 274 44.70 -46.41 -7.46
CA LEU A 274 44.02 -45.65 -8.50
C LEU A 274 42.51 -45.65 -8.29
N SER A 275 41.91 -44.48 -8.48
CA SER A 275 40.46 -44.29 -8.46
C SER A 275 40.07 -43.38 -9.62
N CYS A 276 38.88 -43.59 -10.18
CA CYS A 276 38.31 -42.66 -11.15
C CYS A 276 38.19 -41.25 -10.57
N ALA A 277 38.01 -41.10 -9.25
CA ALA A 277 37.91 -39.78 -8.62
C ALA A 277 39.26 -39.09 -8.34
N ALA A 278 40.40 -39.73 -8.66
CA ALA A 278 41.71 -39.15 -8.36
C ALA A 278 42.06 -37.99 -9.30
N ASP A 279 42.52 -36.87 -8.73
CA ASP A 279 42.91 -35.67 -9.48
C ASP A 279 44.03 -35.98 -10.49
N GLU A 280 44.94 -36.90 -10.17
CA GLU A 280 45.99 -37.33 -11.08
C GLU A 280 45.43 -37.95 -12.35
N VAL A 281 44.35 -38.75 -12.25
CA VAL A 281 43.67 -39.37 -13.39
C VAL A 281 42.90 -38.30 -14.17
N ALA A 282 42.19 -37.41 -13.49
CA ALA A 282 41.44 -36.32 -14.13
C ALA A 282 42.35 -35.30 -14.86
N SER A 283 43.63 -35.18 -14.45
CA SER A 283 44.60 -34.30 -15.11
C SER A 283 44.93 -34.73 -16.54
N PHE A 284 44.80 -36.01 -16.88
CA PHE A 284 45.13 -36.56 -18.20
C PHE A 284 44.16 -36.05 -19.29
N PRO A 285 44.53 -36.11 -20.59
CA PRO A 285 43.61 -35.78 -21.68
C PRO A 285 42.27 -36.53 -21.55
N LEU A 286 41.18 -35.97 -22.06
CA LEU A 286 39.86 -36.63 -22.03
C LEU A 286 39.82 -37.94 -22.82
N ALA A 287 40.56 -37.99 -23.91
CA ALA A 287 40.74 -39.16 -24.74
C ALA A 287 42.10 -39.06 -25.41
N ARG A 288 42.53 -40.12 -26.09
CA ARG A 288 43.80 -40.14 -26.80
C ARG A 288 43.80 -39.08 -27.92
N VAL A 289 44.76 -38.17 -27.85
CA VAL A 289 44.89 -37.00 -28.73
C VAL A 289 45.48 -37.42 -30.08
N GLU A 290 44.72 -37.20 -31.15
CA GLU A 290 45.13 -37.46 -32.54
C GLU A 290 44.58 -36.36 -33.46
N PRO A 291 45.24 -36.07 -34.59
CA PRO A 291 44.77 -35.07 -35.54
C PRO A 291 43.31 -35.27 -35.96
N GLY A 292 42.46 -34.26 -35.73
CA GLY A 292 41.06 -34.26 -36.16
C GLY A 292 40.16 -35.33 -35.49
N ARG A 293 40.61 -35.97 -34.41
CA ARG A 293 39.86 -37.06 -33.78
C ARG A 293 38.62 -36.53 -33.03
N PRO A 294 37.40 -37.05 -33.33
CA PRO A 294 36.21 -36.79 -32.53
C PRO A 294 36.41 -37.20 -31.06
N LEU A 295 35.85 -36.45 -30.13
CA LEU A 295 35.88 -36.77 -28.70
C LEU A 295 34.93 -37.94 -28.43
N PRO A 296 35.39 -39.12 -27.98
CA PRO A 296 34.47 -40.16 -27.56
C PRO A 296 33.63 -39.71 -26.35
N LEU A 297 32.38 -40.20 -26.28
CA LEU A 297 31.42 -39.83 -25.24
C LEU A 297 31.23 -40.91 -24.15
N VAL A 298 31.49 -42.18 -24.48
CA VAL A 298 31.18 -43.33 -23.61
C VAL A 298 32.42 -44.20 -23.37
N GLU A 299 32.93 -44.83 -24.42
CA GLU A 299 34.14 -45.69 -24.35
C GLU A 299 35.39 -44.85 -24.63
N GLU A 300 36.56 -45.28 -24.14
CA GLU A 300 37.84 -44.57 -24.35
C GLU A 300 37.93 -43.14 -23.77
N VAL A 301 36.99 -42.78 -22.90
CA VAL A 301 37.02 -41.55 -22.12
C VAL A 301 37.87 -41.75 -20.86
N ASN A 302 38.59 -40.70 -20.48
CA ASN A 302 39.32 -40.63 -19.23
C ASN A 302 38.41 -41.01 -18.06
N PRO A 303 38.76 -42.04 -17.27
CA PRO A 303 37.93 -42.52 -16.18
C PRO A 303 37.52 -41.42 -15.18
N GLY A 304 38.38 -40.42 -14.94
CA GLY A 304 38.05 -39.31 -14.03
C GLY A 304 37.08 -38.27 -14.54
N TRP A 305 36.71 -38.38 -15.82
CA TRP A 305 35.67 -37.56 -16.43
C TRP A 305 34.45 -38.37 -16.87
N SER A 306 34.51 -39.71 -16.81
CA SER A 306 33.45 -40.62 -17.27
C SER A 306 32.04 -40.24 -16.79
N ALA A 307 31.87 -39.96 -15.49
CA ALA A 307 30.57 -39.56 -14.93
C ALA A 307 30.07 -38.21 -15.47
N ARG A 308 30.96 -37.22 -15.62
CA ARG A 308 30.60 -35.89 -16.15
C ARG A 308 30.31 -35.96 -17.65
N MET A 309 31.06 -36.77 -18.40
CA MET A 309 30.82 -37.02 -19.82
C MET A 309 29.52 -37.81 -20.05
N ALA A 310 29.18 -38.75 -19.17
CA ALA A 310 27.89 -39.43 -19.20
C ALA A 310 26.73 -38.46 -18.93
N ALA A 311 26.88 -37.55 -17.95
CA ALA A 311 25.90 -36.49 -17.69
C ALA A 311 25.75 -35.54 -18.88
N LEU A 312 26.86 -35.06 -19.47
CA LEU A 312 26.82 -34.28 -20.72
C LEU A 312 26.06 -35.04 -21.83
N THR A 313 26.32 -36.33 -21.97
CA THR A 313 25.71 -37.14 -23.02
C THR A 313 24.20 -37.27 -22.82
N ALA A 314 23.77 -37.55 -21.60
CA ALA A 314 22.36 -37.73 -21.26
C ALA A 314 21.57 -36.41 -21.28
N ASP A 315 22.15 -35.34 -20.73
CA ASP A 315 21.43 -34.10 -20.45
C ASP A 315 21.53 -33.09 -21.59
N ALA A 316 22.59 -33.13 -22.42
CA ALA A 316 22.81 -32.17 -23.51
C ALA A 316 22.93 -32.84 -24.89
N VAL A 317 23.83 -33.82 -25.07
CA VAL A 317 24.12 -34.37 -26.42
C VAL A 317 22.93 -35.12 -27.00
N ALA A 318 22.39 -36.11 -26.28
CA ALA A 318 21.25 -36.90 -26.75
C ALA A 318 20.03 -36.03 -27.10
N PRO A 319 19.60 -35.08 -26.25
CA PRO A 319 18.42 -34.28 -26.55
C PRO A 319 18.64 -33.17 -27.60
N LEU A 320 19.87 -32.64 -27.76
CA LEU A 320 20.12 -31.51 -28.68
C LEU A 320 20.76 -31.89 -30.03
N LEU A 321 21.48 -33.01 -30.08
CA LEU A 321 22.20 -33.50 -31.28
C LEU A 321 21.72 -34.89 -31.75
N GLY A 322 20.75 -35.48 -31.04
CA GLY A 322 20.13 -36.76 -31.37
C GLY A 322 20.65 -37.93 -30.53
N GLU A 323 19.80 -38.94 -30.33
CA GLU A 323 20.14 -40.14 -29.57
C GLU A 323 21.23 -40.99 -30.26
N GLY A 324 22.00 -41.72 -29.46
CA GLY A 324 22.96 -42.71 -29.96
C GLY A 324 24.31 -42.15 -30.43
N GLN A 325 24.56 -40.85 -30.24
CA GLN A 325 25.88 -40.25 -30.49
C GLN A 325 26.94 -40.93 -29.60
N ARG A 326 27.99 -41.46 -30.25
CA ARG A 326 29.11 -42.13 -29.54
C ARG A 326 30.35 -41.26 -29.43
N ALA A 327 30.45 -40.24 -30.27
CA ALA A 327 31.53 -39.27 -30.27
C ALA A 327 31.01 -37.90 -30.70
N LEU A 328 31.72 -36.86 -30.30
CA LEU A 328 31.43 -35.47 -30.56
C LEU A 328 32.53 -34.86 -31.44
N THR A 329 32.14 -34.23 -32.54
CA THR A 329 33.06 -33.42 -33.35
C THR A 329 33.22 -32.01 -32.77
N GLU A 330 34.30 -31.31 -33.13
CA GLU A 330 34.51 -29.92 -32.70
C GLU A 330 33.36 -29.01 -33.16
N GLY A 331 32.83 -29.22 -34.37
CA GLY A 331 31.67 -28.47 -34.87
C GLY A 331 30.39 -28.71 -34.05
N GLN A 332 30.12 -29.96 -33.65
CA GLN A 332 28.99 -30.27 -32.78
C GLN A 332 29.16 -29.72 -31.35
N TRP A 333 30.40 -29.62 -30.87
CA TRP A 333 30.69 -28.97 -29.60
C TRP A 333 30.39 -27.46 -29.65
N GLU A 334 30.75 -26.77 -30.73
CA GLU A 334 30.37 -25.37 -30.94
C GLU A 334 28.86 -25.19 -31.12
N GLU A 335 28.16 -26.14 -31.75
CA GLU A 335 26.70 -26.12 -31.83
C GLU A 335 26.06 -26.21 -30.43
N LEU A 336 26.56 -27.09 -29.55
CA LEU A 336 26.10 -27.16 -28.15
C LEU A 336 26.41 -25.86 -27.40
N ARG A 337 27.60 -25.28 -27.60
CA ARG A 337 27.97 -23.98 -27.01
C ARG A 337 26.96 -22.90 -27.41
N GLY A 338 26.59 -22.83 -28.67
CA GLY A 338 25.62 -21.84 -29.16
C GLY A 338 24.19 -22.02 -28.61
N LYS A 339 23.79 -23.25 -28.26
CA LYS A 339 22.46 -23.55 -27.71
C LYS A 339 22.37 -23.42 -26.19
N LEU A 340 23.49 -23.54 -25.47
CA LEU A 340 23.51 -23.64 -24.00
C LEU A 340 24.28 -22.49 -23.30
N ALA A 341 24.86 -21.57 -24.07
CA ALA A 341 25.54 -20.37 -23.55
C ALA A 341 24.60 -19.19 -23.36
#